data_AF-A0A8S3FPT5-F1
#
_entry.id   AF-A0A8S3FPT5-F1
#
_cell.length_a   1.000
_cell.length_b   1.000
_cell.length_c   1.000
_cell.angle_alpha   90.00
_cell.angle_beta   90.00
_cell.angle_gamma   90.00
#
_symmetry.space_group_name_H-M   'P 1'
#
loop_
_entity.id
_entity.type
_entity.pdbx_description
1 polymer ?
#
loop_
_entity_poly.entity_id
_entity_poly.type
_entity_poly.pdbx_seq_one_letter_code
_entity_poly.pdbx_strand_id
1 'polypeptide(L)' 'MDSNLESFACLWLDRSVNSTEDNIQTQKELRQVINHLRTFDNISECEQCIRQITKEKVVLIVA' A
#
# COMPACT_ATOMS: atom_id res chain seq x y z
N MET A 1 -17.87 -17.09 8.31
CA MET A 1 -16.54 -17.29 8.92
C MET A 1 -15.87 -15.94 8.89
N ASP A 2 -16.15 -15.14 9.90
CA ASP A 2 -15.61 -13.80 10.07
C ASP A 2 -14.20 -13.90 10.63
N SER A 3 -13.23 -14.00 9.72
CA SER A 3 -11.83 -13.78 10.05
C SER A 3 -11.65 -12.29 10.30
N ASN A 4 -11.78 -11.91 11.58
CA ASN A 4 -11.40 -10.63 12.16
C ASN A 4 -9.87 -10.38 11.99
N LEU A 5 -9.38 -10.44 10.74
CA LEU A 5 -8.09 -9.90 10.35
C LEU A 5 -8.24 -8.39 10.53
N GLU A 6 -7.51 -7.81 11.48
CA GLU A 6 -7.38 -6.36 11.53
C GLU A 6 -7.04 -5.87 10.12
N SER A 7 -7.99 -5.19 9.47
CA SER A 7 -7.81 -4.71 8.10
C SER A 7 -6.78 -3.60 8.16
N PHE A 8 -5.53 -3.90 7.82
CA PHE A 8 -4.52 -2.88 7.65
C PHE A 8 -4.39 -2.53 6.17
N ALA A 9 -4.41 -1.25 5.87
CA ALA A 9 -4.08 -0.72 4.57
C ALA A 9 -2.56 -0.61 4.49
N CYS A 10 -1.94 -1.29 3.52
CA CYS A 10 -0.52 -1.09 3.21
C CYS A 10 -0.43 -0.11 2.05
N LEU A 11 0.18 1.04 2.31
CA LEU A 11 0.44 2.07 1.33
C LEU A 11 1.94 2.10 1.07
N TRP A 12 2.35 2.08 -0.19
CA TRP A 12 3.74 2.26 -0.59
C TRP A 12 3.87 3.50 -1.46
N LEU A 13 4.55 4.51 -0.94
CA LEU A 13 4.85 5.77 -1.60
C LEU A 13 6.31 5.78 -2.05
N ASP A 14 6.51 5.69 -3.36
CA ASP A 14 7.83 5.76 -4.01
C ASP A 14 7.61 6.25 -5.45
N ARG A 15 8.34 7.28 -5.87
CA ARG A 15 8.22 7.87 -7.24
C ARG A 15 8.45 6.85 -8.34
N SER A 16 9.23 5.82 -8.05
CA SER A 16 9.62 4.77 -8.97
C SER A 16 8.84 3.48 -8.76
N VAL A 17 7.83 3.47 -7.87
CA VAL A 17 7.10 2.26 -7.42
C VAL A 17 6.56 1.42 -8.58
N ASN A 18 6.17 2.06 -9.68
CA ASN A 18 5.61 1.39 -10.87
C ASN A 18 6.57 1.34 -12.07
N SER A 19 7.82 1.78 -11.91
CA SER A 19 8.74 2.05 -13.04
C SER A 19 9.96 1.14 -13.10
N THR A 20 10.33 0.49 -11.99
CA THR A 20 11.48 -0.42 -11.94
C THR A 20 11.01 -1.87 -11.89
N GLU A 21 11.79 -2.77 -12.51
CA GLU A 21 11.50 -4.21 -12.47
C GLU A 21 11.52 -4.73 -11.03
N ASP A 22 12.49 -4.28 -10.23
CA ASP A 22 12.60 -4.61 -8.82
C ASP A 22 11.33 -4.22 -8.04
N ASN A 23 10.83 -2.98 -8.21
CA ASN A 23 9.62 -2.55 -7.50
C ASN A 23 8.38 -3.33 -7.96
N ILE A 24 8.26 -3.62 -9.25
CA ILE A 24 7.17 -4.46 -9.78
C ILE A 24 7.24 -5.86 -9.17
N GLN A 25 8.43 -6.43 -9.00
CA GLN A 25 8.64 -7.73 -8.39
C GLN A 25 8.31 -7.71 -6.89
N THR A 26 8.80 -6.71 -6.15
CA THR A 26 8.46 -6.51 -4.73
C THR A 26 6.97 -6.32 -4.53
N GLN A 27 6.30 -5.57 -5.41
CA GLN A 27 4.84 -5.42 -5.36
C GLN A 27 4.11 -6.78 -5.50
N LYS A 28 4.59 -7.68 -6.38
CA LYS A 28 4.00 -9.01 -6.53
C LYS A 28 4.18 -9.84 -5.26
N GLU A 29 5.37 -9.81 -4.68
CA GLU A 29 5.69 -10.54 -3.43
C GLU A 29 4.87 -10.01 -2.25
N LEU A 30 4.76 -8.68 -2.10
CA LEU A 30 3.94 -8.06 -1.06
C LEU A 30 2.46 -8.45 -1.20
N ARG A 31 1.92 -8.53 -2.42
CA ARG A 31 0.52 -8.95 -2.66
C ARG A 31 0.25 -10.41 -2.33
N GLN A 32 1.27 -11.26 -2.22
CA GLN A 32 1.09 -12.65 -1.74
C GLN A 32 0.81 -12.70 -0.23
N VAL A 33 1.22 -11.68 0.52
CA VAL A 33 1.09 -11.61 1.98
C VAL A 33 0.01 -10.60 2.41
N ILE A 34 -0.16 -9.51 1.63
CA ILE A 34 -1.02 -8.37 1.96
C ILE A 34 -2.05 -8.17 0.84
N ASN A 35 -3.33 -8.38 1.17
CA ASN A 35 -4.43 -8.25 0.22
C ASN A 35 -4.77 -6.79 -0.18
N HIS A 36 -4.34 -5.80 0.61
CA HIS A 36 -4.71 -4.38 0.45
C HIS A 36 -3.50 -3.48 0.21
N LEU A 37 -2.55 -3.91 -0.65
CA LEU A 37 -1.44 -3.05 -1.10
C LEU A 37 -1.94 -1.99 -2.09
N ARG A 38 -1.73 -0.71 -1.75
CA ARG A 38 -1.94 0.45 -2.63
C ARG A 38 -0.60 1.13 -2.87
N THR A 39 -0.29 1.43 -4.13
CA THR A 39 0.98 2.09 -4.50
C THR A 39 0.71 3.51 -4.99
N PHE A 40 1.64 4.41 -4.69
CA PHE A 40 1.56 5.82 -5.05
C PHE A 40 2.94 6.29 -5.52
N ASP A 41 3.02 6.93 -6.67
CA ASP A 41 4.19 7.67 -7.13
C ASP A 41 4.08 9.18 -6.83
N ASN A 42 2.91 9.62 -6.36
CA ASN A 42 2.56 10.99 -6.04
C ASN A 42 2.13 11.14 -4.56
N ILE A 43 2.75 12.09 -3.87
CA ILE A 43 2.48 12.38 -2.45
C ILE A 43 1.04 12.84 -2.23
N SER A 44 0.51 13.71 -3.10
CA SER A 44 -0.84 14.28 -2.95
C SER A 44 -1.92 13.21 -3.02
N GLU A 45 -1.77 12.24 -3.92
CA GLU A 45 -2.71 11.12 -4.06
C GLU A 45 -2.63 10.18 -2.85
N CYS A 46 -1.42 9.92 -2.36
CA CYS A 46 -1.20 9.13 -1.14
C CYS A 46 -1.85 9.81 0.08
N GLU A 47 -1.63 11.11 0.25
CA GLU A 47 -2.23 11.90 1.33
C GLU A 47 -3.76 11.87 1.26
N GLN A 48 -4.33 12.08 0.07
CA GLN A 48 -5.78 12.02 -0.13
C GLN A 48 -6.34 10.63 0.24
N CYS A 49 -5.64 9.55 -0.15
CA CYS A 49 -6.02 8.19 0.22
C CYS A 49 -6.01 7.99 1.74
N ILE A 50 -4.93 8.42 2.44
CA ILE A 50 -4.83 8.31 3.90
C ILE A 50 -5.98 9.05 4.59
N ARG A 51 -6.33 10.25 4.13
CA ARG A 51 -7.45 11.04 4.69
C ARG A 51 -8.81 10.36 4.55
N GLN A 52 -8.98 9.46 3.58
CA GLN A 52 -10.22 8.72 3.37
C GLN A 52 -10.30 7.43 4.22
N ILE A 53 -9.18 6.97 4.79
CA ILE A 53 -9.14 5.79 5.65
C ILE A 53 -9.66 6.15 7.04
N THR A 54 -10.70 5.44 7.49
CA THR A 54 -11.39 5.73 8.77
C THR A 54 -11.33 4.59 9.79
N LYS A 55 -11.14 3.34 9.34
CA LYS A 55 -11.23 2.14 10.19
C LYS A 55 -10.03 1.20 10.07
N GLU A 56 -9.19 1.39 9.07
CA GLU A 56 -8.03 0.53 8.81
C GLU A 56 -6.79 1.08 9.52
N LYS A 57 -5.97 0.20 10.09
CA LYS A 57 -4.62 0.59 10.52
C LYS A 57 -3.78 0.83 9.28
N VAL A 58 -2.99 1.90 9.25
CA VAL A 58 -2.16 2.22 8.08
C VAL A 58 -0.72 1.80 8.31
N VAL A 59 -0.19 1.00 7.40
CA VAL A 59 1.26 0.77 7.24
C VAL A 59 1.70 1.57 6.02
N LEU A 60 2.62 2.52 6.21
CA LEU A 60 3.15 3.35 5.14
C LEU A 60 4.63 3.00 4.92
N ILE A 61 4.96 2.54 3.70
CA ILE A 61 6.33 2.33 3.22
C ILE A 61 6.71 3.56 2.39
N VAL A 62 7.87 4.15 2.70
CA VAL A 62 8.41 5.31 1.96
C VAL A 62 9.83 4.98 1.52
N ALA A 63 10.13 5.16 0.24
CA ALA A 63 11.44 4.91 -0.36
C ALA A 63 11.82 6.02 -1.35
#